data_AF-A0A7J2VAH3-F1
#
_entry.id   AF-A0A7J2VAH3-F1
#
_cell.length_a   1.000
_cell.length_b   1.000
_cell.length_c   1.000
_cell.angle_alpha   90.00
_cell.angle_beta   90.00
_cell.angle_gamma   90.00
#
_symmetry.space_group_name_H-M   'P 1'
#
loop_
_entity.id
_entity.type
_entity.pdbx_description
1 polymer ?
#
loop_
_entity_poly.entity_id
_entity_poly.type
_entity_poly.pdbx_seq_one_letter_code
_entity_poly.pdbx_strand_id
1 'polypeptide(L)'
;MVYIVEVNGSKYYACSICRSLFVSEDLAKACEEYCSKNPGSKSPVSTRDSIGFINPEGEPQKVYFRVAPLKGCTKTVFRLCRAGVNIYSSC
;
A
#
# COMPACT_ATOMS: atom_id res chain seq x y z
N MET A 1 -7.66 -3.72 -13.54
CA MET A 1 -6.27 -3.36 -13.91
C MET A 1 -5.52 -3.08 -12.61
N VAL A 2 -4.27 -3.52 -12.43
CA VAL A 2 -3.52 -3.17 -11.19
C VAL A 2 -2.41 -2.18 -11.51
N TYR A 3 -2.07 -1.30 -10.57
CA TYR A 3 -0.89 -0.47 -10.69
C TYR A 3 0.34 -1.25 -10.22
N ILE A 4 1.45 -1.04 -10.91
CA ILE A 4 2.77 -1.46 -10.49
C ILE A 4 3.44 -0.26 -9.84
N VAL A 5 3.91 -0.44 -8.61
CA VAL A 5 4.50 0.61 -7.79
C VAL A 5 5.93 0.20 -7.46
N GLU A 6 6.92 0.94 -7.95
CA GLU A 6 8.32 0.67 -7.68
C GLU A 6 8.87 1.69 -6.67
N VAL A 7 9.38 1.19 -5.54
CA VAL A 7 9.95 2.01 -4.47
C VAL A 7 11.34 1.47 -4.15
N ASN A 8 12.37 2.21 -4.55
CA ASN A 8 13.78 1.86 -4.33
C ASN A 8 14.13 0.43 -4.81
N GLY A 9 13.71 0.08 -6.03
CA GLY A 9 13.94 -1.23 -6.63
C GLY A 9 13.07 -2.36 -6.07
N SER A 10 12.22 -2.10 -5.08
CA SER A 10 11.21 -3.04 -4.61
C SER A 10 9.90 -2.83 -5.36
N LYS A 11 9.29 -3.93 -5.80
CA LYS A 11 8.06 -3.92 -6.59
C LYS A 11 6.84 -4.25 -5.73
N TYR A 12 5.83 -3.40 -5.79
CA TYR A 12 4.55 -3.53 -5.12
C TYR A 12 3.41 -3.40 -6.12
N TYR A 13 2.21 -3.79 -5.71
CA TYR A 13 1.03 -3.82 -6.57
C TYR A 13 -0.14 -3.15 -5.87
N ALA A 14 -0.84 -2.25 -6.55
CA ALA A 14 -1.99 -1.57 -5.98
C ALA A 14 -3.26 -1.82 -6.79
N CYS A 15 -4.37 -1.98 -6.10
CA CYS A 15 -5.70 -1.99 -6.71
C CYS A 15 -5.98 -0.63 -7.35
N SER A 16 -6.43 -0.61 -8.60
CA SER A 16 -6.75 0.64 -9.29
C SER A 16 -8.03 1.29 -8.76
N ILE A 17 -8.92 0.52 -8.13
CA ILE A 17 -10.20 1.03 -7.64
C ILE A 17 -10.06 1.57 -6.22
N CYS A 18 -9.64 0.74 -5.26
CA CYS A 18 -9.57 1.12 -3.85
C CYS A 18 -8.19 1.62 -3.40
N ARG A 19 -7.21 1.67 -4.33
CA ARG A 19 -5.85 2.17 -4.13
C ARG A 19 -5.02 1.44 -3.07
N SER A 20 -5.51 0.32 -2.52
CA SER A 20 -4.80 -0.47 -1.51
C SER A 20 -3.56 -1.14 -2.11
N LEU A 21 -2.47 -1.11 -1.35
CA LEU A 21 -1.14 -1.59 -1.74
C LEU A 21 -0.87 -2.98 -1.16
N PHE A 22 -0.22 -3.84 -1.95
CA PHE A 22 0.08 -5.23 -1.65
C PHE A 22 1.50 -5.61 -2.11
N VAL A 23 2.06 -6.63 -1.48
CA VAL A 23 3.37 -7.21 -1.85
C VAL A 23 3.29 -8.18 -3.03
N SER A 24 2.11 -8.72 -3.31
CA SER A 24 1.88 -9.71 -4.38
C SER A 24 0.87 -9.18 -5.40
N GLU A 25 1.14 -9.46 -6.67
CA GLU A 25 0.25 -9.14 -7.78
C GLU A 25 -1.10 -9.89 -7.65
N ASP A 26 -1.08 -11.13 -7.17
CA ASP A 26 -2.30 -11.94 -7.01
C ASP A 26 -3.24 -11.35 -5.96
N LEU A 27 -2.69 -10.81 -4.87
CA LEU A 27 -3.49 -10.10 -3.85
C LEU A 27 -4.11 -8.83 -4.41
N ALA A 28 -3.35 -8.07 -5.20
CA ALA A 28 -3.86 -6.87 -5.86
C ALA A 28 -4.94 -7.22 -6.90
N LYS A 29 -4.76 -8.30 -7.67
CA LYS A 29 -5.77 -8.80 -8.63
C LYS A 29 -7.03 -9.28 -7.93
N ALA A 30 -6.93 -10.03 -6.84
CA ALA A 30 -8.07 -10.46 -6.06
C ALA A 30 -8.85 -9.27 -5.48
N CYS A 31 -8.13 -8.25 -4.99
CA CYS A 31 -8.74 -7.01 -4.53
C CYS A 31 -9.43 -6.26 -5.68
N GLU A 32 -8.78 -6.16 -6.85
CA GLU A 32 -9.30 -5.52 -8.05
C GLU A 32 -10.59 -6.20 -8.54
N GLU A 33 -10.57 -7.53 -8.63
CA GLU A 33 -11.74 -8.32 -9.04
C GLU A 33 -12.90 -8.09 -8.07
N TYR A 34 -12.65 -8.14 -6.77
CA TYR A 34 -13.67 -7.86 -5.77
C TYR A 34 -14.24 -6.45 -5.91
N CYS A 35 -13.38 -5.42 -6.00
CA CYS A 35 -13.80 -4.03 -6.08
C CYS A 35 -14.55 -3.74 -7.39
N SER A 36 -14.20 -4.41 -8.50
CA SER A 36 -14.91 -4.26 -9.77
C SER A 36 -16.35 -4.78 -9.72
N LYS A 37 -16.59 -5.83 -8.92
CA LYS A 37 -17.90 -6.44 -8.70
C LYS A 37 -18.71 -5.77 -7.58
N ASN A 38 -18.04 -5.08 -6.66
CA ASN A 38 -18.64 -4.49 -5.45
C ASN A 38 -18.24 -3.02 -5.28
N PRO A 39 -18.71 -2.11 -6.16
CA PRO A 39 -18.39 -0.70 -6.05
C PRO A 39 -18.87 -0.12 -4.71
N GLY A 40 -18.02 0.67 -4.06
CA GLY A 40 -18.30 1.29 -2.76
C GLY A 40 -17.98 0.41 -1.53
N SER A 41 -17.72 -0.88 -1.72
CA SER A 41 -17.36 -1.80 -0.64
C SER A 41 -15.84 -2.01 -0.57
N LYS A 42 -15.30 -2.07 0.66
CA LYS A 42 -13.90 -2.44 0.89
C LYS A 42 -13.73 -3.94 0.77
N SER A 43 -12.73 -4.36 0.00
CA SER A 43 -12.36 -5.78 -0.09
C SER A 43 -11.89 -6.33 1.27
N PRO A 44 -12.27 -7.56 1.64
CA PRO A 44 -11.66 -8.24 2.78
C PRO A 44 -10.13 -8.34 2.65
N VAL A 45 -9.64 -8.55 1.43
CA VAL A 45 -8.20 -8.63 1.10
C VAL A 45 -7.52 -7.28 1.39
N SER A 46 -8.16 -6.15 1.05
CA SER A 46 -7.60 -4.82 1.36
C SER A 46 -7.58 -4.48 2.84
N THR A 47 -8.39 -5.17 3.65
CA THR A 47 -8.41 -4.99 5.09
C THR A 47 -7.33 -5.82 5.77
N ARG A 48 -7.17 -7.09 5.36
CA ARG A 48 -6.29 -8.06 6.03
C ARG A 48 -4.84 -8.01 5.54
N ASP A 49 -4.65 -7.97 4.22
CA ASP A 49 -3.35 -8.25 3.59
C ASP A 49 -2.71 -6.99 2.99
N SER A 50 -3.40 -5.85 3.05
CA SER A 50 -2.88 -4.59 2.54
C SER A 50 -1.82 -4.00 3.46
N ILE A 51 -0.70 -3.64 2.85
CA ILE A 51 0.46 -3.00 3.50
C ILE A 51 0.44 -1.48 3.41
N GLY A 52 -0.61 -0.87 2.84
CA GLY A 52 -0.59 0.55 2.52
C GLY A 52 -1.65 0.97 1.51
N PHE A 53 -1.51 2.18 0.99
CA PHE A 53 -2.30 2.68 -0.13
C PHE A 53 -1.50 3.69 -0.95
N ILE A 54 -1.93 3.92 -2.19
CA ILE A 54 -1.35 4.94 -3.06
C ILE A 54 -2.30 6.13 -3.21
N ASN A 55 -1.74 7.31 -3.46
CA ASN A 55 -2.46 8.44 -4.03
C ASN A 55 -1.77 8.83 -5.35
N PRO A 56 -2.30 8.34 -6.50
CA PRO A 56 -1.72 8.61 -7.81
C PRO A 56 -2.15 9.97 -8.40
N GLU A 57 -3.10 10.67 -7.78
CA GLU A 57 -3.74 11.88 -8.33
C GLU A 57 -2.98 13.17 -7.97
N GLY A 58 -2.01 13.10 -7.06
CA GLY A 58 -1.18 14.24 -6.67
C GLY A 58 0.22 14.21 -7.29
N GLU A 59 0.81 15.38 -7.50
CA GLU A 59 2.25 15.56 -7.76
C GLU A 59 2.93 16.18 -6.53
N PRO A 60 3.97 15.54 -5.95
CA PRO A 60 4.47 14.21 -6.31
C PRO A 60 3.46 13.12 -5.93
N GLN A 61 3.46 12.02 -6.69
CA GLN A 61 2.67 10.83 -6.37
C GLN A 61 3.12 10.26 -5.03
N LYS A 62 2.17 9.85 -4.19
CA LYS A 62 2.47 9.42 -2.81
C LYS A 62 2.11 7.96 -2.59
N VAL A 63 2.98 7.28 -1.85
CA VAL A 63 2.79 5.91 -1.37
C VAL A 63 2.81 5.93 0.15
N TYR A 64 1.77 5.40 0.79
CA TYR A 64 1.62 5.37 2.24
C TYR A 64 1.70 3.94 2.73
N PHE A 65 2.71 3.64 3.53
CA PHE A 65 2.87 2.32 4.15
C PHE A 65 2.17 2.29 5.51
N ARG A 66 1.41 1.21 5.77
CA ARG A 66 0.86 0.96 7.10
C ARG A 66 1.97 0.44 7.99
N VAL A 67 2.14 1.08 9.13
CA VAL A 67 3.09 0.68 10.17
C VAL A 67 2.29 0.07 11.31
N ALA A 68 2.40 -1.25 11.51
CA ALA A 68 1.88 -1.86 12.72
C ALA A 68 2.91 -1.65 13.85
N PRO A 69 2.52 -1.10 15.02
CA PRO A 69 3.37 -1.16 16.19
C PRO A 69 3.52 -2.64 16.57
N LEU A 70 4.74 -3.18 16.48
CA LEU A 70 5.05 -4.47 17.09
C LEU A 70 4.72 -4.37 18.59
N LYS A 71 3.95 -5.33 19.14
CA LYS A 71 3.72 -5.42 20.59
C LYS A 71 5.06 -5.32 21.31
N GLY A 72 5.27 -4.23 22.06
CA GLY A 72 6.50 -3.99 22.84
C GLY A 72 7.57 -3.11 22.17
N CYS A 73 7.40 -2.64 20.93
CA CYS A 73 8.32 -1.67 20.31
C CYS A 73 7.74 -0.25 20.39
N THR A 74 8.23 0.56 21.35
CA THR A 74 7.95 2.00 21.46
C THR A 74 8.68 2.86 20.41
N LYS A 75 9.43 2.23 19.50
CA LYS A 75 10.07 2.89 18.37
C LYS A 75 9.74 2.15 17.08
N THR A 76 9.24 2.90 16.11
CA THR A 76 8.96 2.47 14.75
C THR A 76 10.23 1.94 14.10
N VAL A 77 10.35 0.61 13.95
CA VAL A 77 11.50 -0.01 13.31
C VAL A 77 11.19 -0.29 11.84
N PHE A 78 11.27 0.74 11.01
CA PHE A 78 11.73 0.54 9.63
C PHE A 78 13.20 0.94 9.59
N ARG A 79 14.09 -0.03 9.46
CA ARG A 79 15.47 0.28 9.05
C ARG A 79 15.47 0.40 7.53
N LEU A 80 15.21 1.63 7.05
CA LEU A 80 15.38 2.00 5.65
C LEU A 80 16.88 1.94 5.30
N CYS A 81 17.35 0.78 4.88
CA CYS A 81 18.67 0.69 4.26
C CYS A 81 18.57 1.30 2.86
N ARG A 82 19.03 2.56 2.72
CA ARG A 82 19.26 3.28 1.44
C ARG A 82 18.06 3.36 0.48
N ALA A 83 16.93 3.78 1.01
CA ALA A 83 15.76 4.10 0.21
C ALA A 83 15.47 5.59 0.37
N GLY A 84 15.63 6.35 -0.71
CA GLY A 84 15.42 7.81 -0.77
C GLY A 84 13.96 8.18 -0.71
N VAL A 85 13.28 7.86 0.40
CA VAL A 85 11.87 8.19 0.62
C VAL A 85 11.77 9.18 1.77
N ASN A 86 11.24 10.37 1.45
CA ASN A 86 10.82 11.34 2.46
C ASN A 86 9.55 10.84 3.13
N ILE A 87 9.68 10.37 4.37
CA ILE A 87 8.55 9.96 5.21
C ILE A 87 8.08 11.21 5.96
N TYR A 88 6.85 11.63 5.68
CA TYR A 88 6.18 12.67 6.46
C TYR A 88 5.23 11.99 7.45
N SER A 89 5.51 12.16 8.74
CA SER A 89 4.55 11.88 9.82
C SER A 89 3.79 13.17 10.14
N SER A 90 2.47 13.19 9.96
CA SER A 90 1.63 14.24 10.54
C SER A 90 1.25 13.83 11.97
N CYS A 91 1.54 14.70 12.94
CA CYS A 91 1.05 14.59 14.31
C CYS A 91 -0.43 15.02 14.40
#